data_AF-A0AAU3E460-F1
#
_entry.id   AF-A0AAU3E460-F1
#
_cell.length_a   1.000
_cell.length_b   1.000
_cell.length_c   1.000
_cell.angle_alpha   90.00
_cell.angle_beta   90.00
_cell.angle_gamma   90.00
#
_symmetry.space_group_name_H-M   'P 1'
#
loop_
_entity.id
_entity.type
_entity.pdbx_description
1 polymer ?
#
loop_
_entity_poly.entity_id
_entity_poly.type
_entity_poly.pdbx_seq_one_letter_code
_entity_poly.pdbx_strand_id
1 'polypeptide(L)'
;MVAEELAAHVSDVGPVEFELPDITTGERLTRPVAVLFTSSRGKLLNDTYWSQLWADWREAAGWPKEGTFHSLRHFFATTLMSNGVEPQEVQKALRHANLRITLETYVHWLPKKDRPRGLVGNLLRQADGKLPKHPTGQDQT
;
A
#
# COMPACT_ATOMS: atom_id res chain seq x y z
N MET A 1 7.83 0.98 23.69
CA MET A 1 7.28 1.26 22.34
C MET A 1 7.66 0.13 21.38
N VAL A 2 6.92 -0.11 20.28
CA VAL A 2 7.23 -1.19 19.32
C VAL A 2 8.68 -1.15 18.79
N ALA A 3 9.23 0.04 18.58
CA ALA A 3 10.61 0.19 18.12
C ALA A 3 11.65 -0.31 19.15
N GLU A 4 11.38 -0.11 20.44
CA GLU A 4 12.26 -0.56 21.53
C GLU A 4 12.22 -2.08 21.66
N GLU A 5 11.02 -2.68 21.60
CA GLU A 5 10.83 -4.13 21.62
C GLU A 5 11.52 -4.80 20.42
N LEU A 6 11.42 -4.20 19.23
CA LEU A 6 12.11 -4.69 18.04
C LEU A 6 13.64 -4.60 18.21
N ALA A 7 14.14 -3.49 18.73
CA ALA A 7 15.58 -3.31 18.97
C ALA A 7 16.10 -4.32 20.00
N ALA A 8 15.35 -4.55 21.08
CA ALA A 8 15.66 -5.57 22.08
C ALA A 8 15.68 -6.97 21.46
N HIS A 9 14.66 -7.34 20.68
CA HIS A 9 14.62 -8.62 19.98
C HIS A 9 15.82 -8.84 19.04
N VAL A 10 16.18 -7.81 18.26
CA VAL A 10 17.34 -7.86 17.37
C VAL A 10 18.65 -8.03 18.15
N SER A 11 18.76 -7.43 19.34
CA SER A 11 19.93 -7.55 20.21
C SER A 11 20.02 -8.91 20.90
N ASP A 12 18.89 -9.41 21.42
CA ASP A 12 18.85 -10.58 22.30
C ASP A 12 18.81 -11.90 21.52
N VAL A 13 18.05 -11.94 20.43
CA VAL A 13 17.85 -13.15 19.60
C VAL A 13 18.73 -13.11 18.36
N GLY A 14 18.83 -11.94 17.73
CA GLY A 14 19.55 -11.77 16.47
C GLY A 14 18.88 -12.47 15.27
N PRO A 15 19.42 -12.24 14.06
CA PRO A 15 18.95 -12.94 12.87
C PRO A 15 19.33 -14.44 12.91
N VAL A 16 18.44 -15.29 12.39
CA VAL A 16 18.66 -16.73 12.23
C VAL A 16 18.73 -17.06 10.74
N GLU A 17 19.74 -17.82 10.32
CA GLU A 17 19.91 -18.17 8.91
C GLU A 17 19.07 -19.39 8.51
N PHE A 18 18.40 -19.27 7.35
CA PHE A 18 17.68 -20.36 6.71
C PHE A 18 17.96 -20.41 5.22
N GLU A 19 18.03 -21.62 4.66
CA GLU A 19 17.98 -21.83 3.22
C GLU A 19 16.54 -21.70 2.72
N LEU A 20 16.25 -20.65 1.96
CA LEU A 20 14.93 -20.38 1.42
C LEU A 20 14.92 -20.39 -0.11
N PRO A 21 13.83 -20.86 -0.75
CA PRO A 21 13.67 -20.76 -2.20
C PRO A 21 13.72 -19.30 -2.67
N ASP A 22 14.56 -19.03 -3.65
CA ASP A 22 14.60 -17.75 -4.34
C ASP A 22 13.50 -17.70 -5.40
N ILE A 23 12.38 -17.06 -5.04
CA ILE A 23 11.25 -16.86 -5.95
C ILE A 23 11.39 -15.59 -6.81
N THR A 24 12.49 -14.86 -6.69
CA THR A 24 12.69 -13.56 -7.37
C THR A 24 13.38 -13.67 -8.72
N THR A 25 14.11 -14.75 -8.94
CA THR A 25 14.90 -14.99 -10.16
C THR A 25 14.20 -15.88 -11.18
N GLY A 26 13.08 -16.52 -10.81
CA GLY A 26 12.33 -17.46 -11.67
C GLY A 26 12.95 -18.85 -11.78
N GLU A 27 14.15 -19.05 -11.21
CA GLU A 27 14.81 -20.35 -11.10
C GLU A 27 14.55 -20.96 -9.72
N ARG A 28 14.52 -22.30 -9.62
CA ARG A 28 14.42 -22.99 -8.31
C ARG A 28 15.78 -23.03 -7.62
N LEU A 29 16.28 -21.86 -7.24
CA LEU A 29 17.49 -21.73 -6.43
C LEU A 29 17.12 -21.63 -4.96
N THR A 30 17.99 -22.10 -4.07
CA THR A 30 17.93 -21.78 -2.64
C THR A 30 19.03 -20.80 -2.32
N ARG A 31 18.77 -19.91 -1.36
CA ARG A 31 19.79 -19.00 -0.83
C ARG A 31 19.71 -18.91 0.68
N PRO A 32 20.84 -18.63 1.36
CA PRO A 32 20.83 -18.29 2.76
C PRO A 32 20.13 -16.95 2.96
N VAL A 33 19.13 -16.92 3.85
CA VAL A 33 18.41 -15.71 4.25
C VAL A 33 18.44 -15.63 5.77
N ALA A 34 19.00 -14.53 6.27
CA ALA A 34 18.94 -14.13 7.66
C ALA A 34 17.54 -13.59 7.98
N VAL A 35 16.71 -14.38 8.68
CA VAL A 35 15.37 -13.96 9.11
C VAL A 35 15.42 -13.41 10.53
N LEU A 36 14.67 -12.33 10.76
CA LEU A 36 14.62 -11.67 12.07
C LEU A 36 13.61 -12.30 13.02
N PHE A 37 12.54 -12.91 12.50
CA PHE A 37 11.47 -13.47 13.32
C PHE A 37 11.36 -14.98 13.12
N THR A 38 11.50 -15.71 14.22
CA THR A 38 11.30 -17.15 14.29
C THR A 38 10.30 -17.50 15.40
N SER A 39 9.79 -18.72 15.38
CA SER A 39 9.09 -19.28 16.54
C SER A 39 10.00 -19.34 17.77
N SER A 40 9.41 -19.54 18.96
CA SER A 40 10.14 -19.72 20.23
C SER A 40 11.12 -20.90 20.23
N ARG A 41 11.02 -21.80 19.24
CA ARG A 41 11.95 -22.93 19.03
C ARG A 41 12.98 -22.67 17.93
N GLY A 42 13.12 -21.43 17.46
CA GLY A 42 14.08 -21.05 16.41
C GLY A 42 13.72 -21.60 15.02
N LYS A 43 12.46 -21.95 14.77
CA LYS A 43 11.98 -22.39 13.43
C LYS A 43 11.28 -21.26 12.68
N LEU A 44 11.30 -21.32 11.35
CA LEU A 44 10.50 -20.45 10.48
C LEU A 44 9.03 -20.42 10.91
N LEU A 45 8.45 -19.22 10.86
CA LEU A 45 7.01 -19.04 11.02
C LEU A 45 6.33 -19.52 9.74
N ASN A 46 5.47 -20.53 9.86
CA ASN A 46 4.61 -20.97 8.76
C ASN A 46 3.21 -20.36 8.89
N ASP A 47 2.43 -20.40 7.82
CA ASP A 47 1.10 -19.77 7.75
C ASP A 47 0.15 -20.24 8.85
N THR A 48 0.20 -21.53 9.22
CA THR A 48 -0.65 -22.10 10.26
C THR A 48 -0.29 -21.53 11.64
N TYR A 49 0.99 -21.54 11.99
CA TYR A 49 1.46 -21.02 13.27
C TYR A 49 1.25 -19.50 13.34
N TRP A 50 1.49 -18.79 12.24
CA TRP A 50 1.21 -17.37 12.12
C TRP A 50 -0.28 -17.05 12.35
N SER A 51 -1.18 -17.86 11.77
CA SER A 51 -2.63 -17.68 11.95
C SER A 51 -3.07 -17.90 13.40
N GLN A 52 -2.45 -18.85 14.11
CA GLN A 52 -2.71 -19.06 15.54
C GLN A 52 -2.24 -17.87 16.37
N LEU A 53 -0.98 -17.44 16.17
CA LEU A 53 -0.44 -16.26 16.86
C LEU A 53 -1.32 -15.01 16.64
N TRP A 54 -1.79 -14.83 15.40
CA TRP A 54 -2.70 -13.75 15.08
C TRP A 54 -4.00 -13.81 15.87
N ALA A 55 -4.63 -14.99 15.95
CA ALA A 55 -5.85 -15.16 16.71
C ALA A 55 -5.64 -14.81 18.20
N ASP A 56 -4.56 -15.30 18.79
CA ASP A 56 -4.20 -15.08 20.20
C ASP A 56 -3.96 -13.58 20.46
N TRP A 57 -3.17 -12.91 19.63
CA TRP A 57 -2.88 -11.47 19.76
C TRP A 57 -4.13 -10.62 19.58
N ARG A 58 -5.00 -11.00 18.64
CA ARG A 58 -6.22 -10.27 18.35
C ARG A 58 -7.23 -10.40 19.50
N GLU A 59 -7.34 -11.58 20.10
CA GLU A 59 -8.13 -11.82 21.31
C GLU A 59 -7.58 -11.04 22.50
N ALA A 60 -6.27 -11.09 22.75
CA ALA A 60 -5.62 -10.35 23.82
C ALA A 60 -5.80 -8.83 23.69
N ALA A 61 -5.87 -8.31 22.45
CA ALA A 61 -6.14 -6.91 22.16
C ALA A 61 -7.64 -6.53 22.21
N GLY A 62 -8.55 -7.49 22.46
CA GLY A 62 -9.99 -7.26 22.48
C GLY A 62 -10.59 -6.91 21.11
N TRP A 63 -9.96 -7.34 20.01
CA TRP A 63 -10.33 -6.95 18.66
C TRP A 63 -11.26 -7.99 17.98
N PRO A 64 -12.24 -7.61 17.12
CA PRO A 64 -13.25 -8.52 16.58
C PRO A 64 -12.69 -9.71 15.80
N LYS A 65 -13.46 -10.80 15.78
CA LYS A 65 -13.06 -12.09 15.17
C LYS A 65 -12.76 -11.99 13.68
N GLU A 66 -13.39 -11.04 13.03
CA GLU A 66 -13.30 -10.74 11.61
C GLU A 66 -12.07 -9.87 11.28
N GLY A 67 -11.38 -9.32 12.30
CA GLY A 67 -10.17 -8.55 12.13
C GLY A 67 -9.03 -9.39 11.55
N THR A 68 -8.53 -9.01 10.38
CA THR A 68 -7.44 -9.72 9.71
C THR A 68 -6.12 -8.98 9.90
N PHE A 69 -5.00 -9.67 9.68
CA PHE A 69 -3.69 -9.01 9.66
C PHE A 69 -3.63 -7.88 8.61
N HIS A 70 -4.34 -8.04 7.49
CA HIS A 70 -4.44 -7.02 6.45
C HIS A 70 -5.18 -5.76 6.92
N SER A 71 -6.09 -5.89 7.90
CA SER A 71 -6.81 -4.75 8.49
C SER A 71 -5.85 -3.77 9.19
N LEU A 72 -4.71 -4.23 9.72
CA LEU A 72 -3.67 -3.32 10.25
C LEU A 72 -3.04 -2.47 9.15
N ARG A 73 -2.80 -3.06 7.98
CA ARG A 73 -2.26 -2.33 6.82
C ARG A 73 -3.26 -1.28 6.34
N HIS A 74 -4.55 -1.61 6.32
CA HIS A 74 -5.60 -0.65 6.04
C HIS A 74 -5.64 0.48 7.05
N PHE A 75 -5.60 0.16 8.34
CA PHE A 75 -5.58 1.16 9.41
C PHE A 75 -4.39 2.13 9.25
N PHE A 76 -3.20 1.62 8.95
CA PHE A 76 -2.03 2.47 8.69
C PHE A 76 -2.26 3.41 7.50
N ALA A 77 -2.75 2.88 6.38
CA ALA A 77 -3.00 3.67 5.18
C ALA A 77 -4.07 4.76 5.40
N THR A 78 -5.20 4.39 6.01
CA THR A 78 -6.30 5.33 6.29
C THR A 78 -5.92 6.37 7.30
N THR A 79 -5.10 6.03 8.30
CA THR A 79 -4.56 6.98 9.27
C THR A 79 -3.67 8.02 8.59
N LEU A 80 -2.76 7.59 7.71
CA LEU A 80 -1.91 8.53 6.97
C LEU A 80 -2.72 9.46 6.07
N MET A 81 -3.65 8.91 5.29
CA MET A 81 -4.51 9.72 4.40
C MET A 81 -5.39 10.70 5.19
N SER A 82 -5.97 10.28 6.32
CA SER A 82 -6.80 11.14 7.18
C SER A 82 -6.00 12.31 7.78
N ASN A 83 -4.67 12.15 7.91
CA ASN A 83 -3.76 13.19 8.36
C ASN A 83 -3.15 14.01 7.19
N GLY A 84 -3.73 13.92 5.99
CA GLY A 84 -3.36 14.75 4.84
C GLY A 84 -2.14 14.27 4.06
N VAL A 85 -1.65 13.05 4.30
CA VAL A 85 -0.59 12.45 3.47
C VAL A 85 -1.18 12.06 2.12
N GLU A 86 -0.57 12.55 1.04
CA GLU A 86 -1.01 12.26 -0.32
C GLU A 86 -0.91 10.76 -0.64
N PRO A 87 -1.87 10.18 -1.40
CA PRO A 87 -1.91 8.74 -1.67
C PRO A 87 -0.63 8.16 -2.26
N GLN A 88 0.10 8.92 -3.07
CA GLN A 88 1.38 8.50 -3.66
C GLN A 88 2.46 8.31 -2.60
N GLU A 89 2.48 9.14 -1.55
CA GLU A 89 3.42 9.03 -0.44
C GLU A 89 3.04 7.86 0.48
N VAL A 90 1.75 7.65 0.73
CA VAL A 90 1.25 6.46 1.46
C VAL A 90 1.62 5.18 0.72
N GLN A 91 1.49 5.17 -0.61
CA GLN A 91 1.87 4.03 -1.44
C GLN A 91 3.37 3.72 -1.34
N LYS A 92 4.23 4.75 -1.38
CA LYS A 92 5.68 4.60 -1.18
C LYS A 92 5.98 4.03 0.20
N ALA A 93 5.33 4.54 1.25
CA ALA A 93 5.50 4.07 2.63
C ALA A 93 5.12 2.58 2.78
N LEU A 94 4.09 2.12 2.09
CA LEU A 94 3.64 0.72 2.13
C LEU A 94 4.46 -0.26 1.28
N ARG A 95 5.37 0.26 0.43
CA ARG A 95 6.21 -0.50 -0.53
C ARG A 95 5.42 -1.57 -1.29
N HIS A 96 4.31 -1.20 -1.92
CA HIS A 96 3.57 -2.12 -2.77
C HIS A 96 4.29 -2.32 -4.11
N ALA A 97 4.71 -3.56 -4.42
CA ALA A 97 5.15 -3.96 -5.75
C ALA A 97 4.00 -3.99 -6.79
N ASN A 98 2.74 -3.85 -6.36
CA ASN A 98 1.58 -3.95 -7.25
C ASN A 98 0.54 -2.86 -6.96
N LEU A 99 0.39 -1.95 -7.93
CA LEU A 99 -0.43 -0.72 -7.90
C LEU A 99 -1.94 -0.97 -7.75
N ARG A 100 -2.40 -2.18 -8.11
CA ARG A 100 -3.83 -2.51 -8.24
C ARG A 100 -4.58 -2.58 -6.90
N ILE A 101 -3.92 -3.01 -5.82
CA ILE A 101 -4.57 -3.17 -4.50
C ILE A 101 -4.75 -1.82 -3.79
N THR A 102 -3.80 -0.89 -3.93
CA THR A 102 -3.85 0.42 -3.26
C THR A 102 -4.94 1.32 -3.86
N LEU A 103 -5.13 1.32 -5.18
CA LEU A 103 -6.14 2.16 -5.83
C LEU A 103 -7.57 1.60 -5.71
N GLU A 104 -7.77 0.28 -5.80
CA GLU A 104 -9.11 -0.31 -5.69
C GLU A 104 -9.65 -0.29 -4.25
N THR A 105 -8.79 -0.43 -3.23
CA THR A 105 -9.25 -0.57 -1.84
C THR A 105 -9.40 0.77 -1.08
N TYR A 106 -8.65 1.82 -1.44
CA TYR A 106 -8.64 3.08 -0.68
C TYR A 106 -9.44 4.24 -1.29
N VAL A 107 -9.80 4.18 -2.58
CA VAL A 107 -10.49 5.30 -3.27
C VAL A 107 -11.87 5.59 -2.69
N HIS A 108 -12.56 4.59 -2.13
CA HIS A 108 -13.88 4.77 -1.53
C HIS A 108 -13.87 5.49 -0.18
N TRP A 109 -12.71 5.54 0.49
CA TRP A 109 -12.54 6.15 1.82
C TRP A 109 -11.97 7.57 1.74
N LEU A 110 -11.57 8.02 0.55
CA LEU A 110 -11.19 9.40 0.32
C LEU A 110 -12.43 10.30 0.49
N PRO A 111 -12.35 11.39 1.28
CA PRO A 111 -13.37 12.43 1.26
C PRO A 111 -13.59 12.84 -0.19
N LYS A 112 -14.85 12.95 -0.62
CA LYS A 112 -15.19 13.51 -1.93
C LYS A 112 -14.71 14.97 -1.95
N LYS A 113 -13.43 15.21 -2.29
CA LYS A 113 -12.97 16.54 -2.71
C LYS A 113 -13.92 16.94 -3.83
N ASP A 114 -14.48 18.13 -3.71
CA ASP A 114 -15.38 18.71 -4.70
C ASP A 114 -14.59 18.83 -6.01
N ARG A 115 -14.61 17.77 -6.82
CA ARG A 115 -13.96 17.76 -8.13
C ARG A 115 -14.83 18.67 -8.97
N PRO A 116 -14.35 19.84 -9.44
CA PRO A 116 -15.15 20.69 -10.30
C PRO A 116 -15.50 19.90 -11.56
N ARG A 117 -16.73 19.41 -11.61
CA ARG A 117 -17.26 18.69 -12.76
C ARG A 117 -17.24 19.67 -13.92
N GLY A 118 -16.51 19.36 -14.97
CA GLY A 118 -16.40 20.23 -16.15
C GLY A 118 -15.05 20.95 -16.32
N LEU A 119 -14.00 20.63 -15.56
CA LEU A 119 -12.65 21.18 -15.81
C LEU A 119 -12.19 20.94 -17.26
N VAL A 120 -12.34 19.71 -17.77
CA VAL A 120 -12.03 19.37 -19.16
C VAL A 120 -12.95 20.11 -20.13
N GLY A 121 -14.25 20.22 -19.82
CA GLY A 121 -15.20 20.97 -20.64
C GLY A 121 -14.88 22.47 -20.72
N ASN A 122 -14.39 23.06 -19.64
CA ASN A 122 -14.01 24.48 -19.58
C ASN A 122 -12.69 24.75 -20.29
N LEU A 123 -11.72 23.83 -20.17
CA LEU A 123 -10.45 23.91 -20.90
C LEU A 123 -10.66 23.76 -22.42
N LEU A 124 -11.52 22.83 -22.84
CA LEU A 124 -11.86 22.66 -24.26
C LEU A 124 -12.58 23.91 -24.81
N ARG A 125 -13.49 24.53 -24.04
CA ARG A 125 -14.19 25.76 -24.45
C ARG A 125 -13.27 26.98 -24.54
N GLN A 126 -12.24 27.05 -23.68
CA GLN A 126 -11.20 28.07 -23.76
C GLN A 126 -10.28 27.88 -24.98
N ALA A 127 -10.02 26.64 -25.39
CA ALA A 127 -9.24 26.35 -26.59
C ALA A 127 -10.04 26.68 -27.87
N ASP A 128 -11.34 26.38 -27.88
CA ASP A 128 -12.23 26.67 -29.01
C ASP A 128 -12.42 28.19 -29.25
N GLY A 129 -12.44 28.98 -28.18
CA GLY A 129 -12.49 30.44 -28.26
C GLY A 129 -11.20 31.14 -28.75
N LYS A 130 -10.11 30.39 -29.01
CA LYS A 130 -8.80 30.92 -29.43
C LYS A 130 -8.42 30.61 -30.88
N LEU A 131 -9.27 29.94 -31.66
CA LEU A 131 -9.00 29.75 -33.08
C LEU A 131 -9.16 31.09 -33.84
N PRO A 132 -8.14 31.56 -34.58
CA PRO A 132 -8.28 32.75 -35.40
C PRO A 132 -9.32 32.49 -36.50
N LYS A 133 -10.34 33.36 -36.61
CA LYS A 133 -11.31 33.31 -37.70
C LYS A 133 -10.55 33.49 -39.02
N HIS A 134 -10.60 32.47 -39.88
CA HIS A 134 -10.10 32.56 -41.23
C HIS A 134 -10.97 33.56 -42.02
N PRO A 135 -10.41 34.55 -42.72
CA PRO A 135 -11.22 35.51 -43.47
C PRO A 135 -11.81 34.82 -44.71
N THR A 136 -13.13 34.70 -44.75
CA THR A 136 -13.86 34.30 -45.96
C THR A 136 -13.82 35.45 -46.95
N GLY A 137 -13.00 35.32 -47.99
CA GLY A 137 -13.02 36.20 -49.15
C GLY A 137 -14.36 36.11 -49.88
N GLN A 138 -14.95 37.27 -50.12
CA GLN A 138 -16.04 37.47 -51.09
C GLN A 138 -15.44 37.47 -52.49
N ASP A 139 -16.12 36.84 -53.46
CA ASP A 139 -16.31 37.35 -54.82
C ASP A 139 -17.47 36.55 -55.45
N GLN A 140 -18.62 37.20 -55.73
CA GLN A 140 -19.05 37.68 -57.06
C GLN A 140 -19.17 36.50 -58.06
N THR A 141 -20.35 36.14 -58.57
CA THR A 141 -21.37 36.94 -59.26
C THR A 141 -22.74 36.28 -59.20
#